data_AF-A0A7S6MXS3-F1
#
_entry.id   AF-A0A7S6MXS3-F1
#
_cell.length_a   1.000
_cell.length_b   1.000
_cell.length_c   1.000
_cell.angle_alpha   90.00
_cell.angle_beta   90.00
_cell.angle_gamma   90.00
#
_symmetry.space_group_name_H-M   'P 1'
#
loop_
_entity.id
_entity.type
_entity.pdbx_description
1 polymer ?
#
loop_
_entity_poly.entity_id
_entity_poly.type
_entity_poly.pdbx_seq_one_letter_code
_entity_poly.pdbx_strand_id
1 'polypeptide(L)'
;MSRINETVIFSNICYRSHPHHRNGANNKSQWTITAMQEFECFRRCLTENWIKEQIGWGLHFSDTSSVQYLGIDQNGTKQLFIAKFVGGQNWHGYPIDYQRCTDDIPDTEILNKWLNLSIFPPTKIRKITKGQPCSL
;
A
#
# COMPACT_ATOMS: atom_id res chain seq x y z
N MET A 1 21.35 9.95 -15.75
CA MET A 1 20.55 8.72 -15.56
C MET A 1 19.14 9.12 -15.17
N SER A 2 18.18 9.15 -16.10
CA SER A 2 16.79 9.48 -15.79
C SER A 2 15.86 8.71 -16.71
N ARG A 3 14.96 7.93 -16.11
CA ARG A 3 13.54 7.71 -16.46
C ARG A 3 13.07 6.38 -15.86
N ILE A 4 12.68 6.40 -14.58
CA ILE A 4 11.84 5.33 -14.03
C ILE A 4 10.41 5.66 -14.46
N ASN A 5 10.04 5.21 -15.66
CA ASN A 5 8.65 5.18 -16.14
C ASN A 5 8.31 3.70 -16.37
N GLU A 6 8.28 2.91 -15.31
CA GLU A 6 7.83 1.51 -15.38
C GLU A 6 6.30 1.51 -15.36
N THR A 7 5.74 1.72 -16.55
CA THR A 7 4.33 1.46 -16.79
C THR A 7 4.16 -0.04 -17.00
N VAL A 8 3.26 -0.67 -16.25
CA VAL A 8 2.96 -2.09 -16.38
C VAL A 8 1.47 -2.26 -16.62
N ILE A 9 1.10 -3.17 -17.53
CA ILE A 9 -0.29 -3.49 -17.84
C ILE A 9 -0.64 -4.83 -17.21
N PHE A 10 -1.70 -4.89 -16.41
CA PHE A 10 -2.22 -6.12 -15.83
C PHE A 10 -3.75 -6.13 -15.90
N SER A 11 -4.34 -7.17 -16.48
CA SER A 11 -5.81 -7.29 -16.65
C SER A 11 -6.44 -6.05 -17.31
N ASN A 12 -5.80 -5.51 -18.36
CA ASN A 12 -6.17 -4.26 -19.05
C ASN A 12 -6.12 -2.98 -18.19
N ILE A 13 -5.55 -3.06 -17.00
CA ILE A 13 -5.32 -1.91 -16.11
C ILE A 13 -3.87 -1.47 -16.24
N CYS A 14 -3.69 -0.17 -16.45
CA CYS A 14 -2.38 0.47 -16.51
C CYS A 14 -1.96 0.91 -15.10
N TYR A 15 -0.82 0.40 -14.63
CA TYR A 15 -0.15 0.84 -13.40
C TYR A 15 1.10 1.65 -13.73
N ARG A 16 1.31 2.76 -13.02
CA ARG A 16 2.51 3.57 -13.14
C ARG A 16 2.99 4.03 -11.76
N SER A 17 4.18 3.58 -11.36
CA SER A 17 4.84 4.06 -10.16
C SER A 17 5.03 5.59 -10.26
N HIS A 18 4.53 6.32 -9.26
CA HIS A 18 4.54 7.78 -9.29
C HIS A 18 5.88 8.33 -8.72
N PRO A 19 6.67 9.12 -9.49
CA PRO A 19 8.01 9.56 -9.08
C PRO A 19 8.06 10.31 -7.74
N HIS A 20 7.03 11.09 -7.41
CA HIS A 20 6.94 11.82 -6.13
C HIS A 20 6.95 10.94 -4.86
N HIS A 21 6.73 9.63 -4.98
CA HIS A 21 6.83 8.68 -3.87
C HIS A 21 8.14 7.87 -3.92
N ARG A 22 9.10 8.27 -4.75
CA ARG A 22 10.42 7.63 -4.91
C ARG A 22 11.59 8.61 -5.03
N ASN A 23 11.35 9.89 -4.83
CA ASN A 23 12.33 10.97 -5.04
C ASN A 23 12.97 11.47 -3.74
N GLY A 24 12.61 10.91 -2.58
CA GLY A 24 13.13 11.33 -1.29
C GLY A 24 12.61 12.70 -0.82
N ALA A 25 11.51 13.20 -1.39
CA ALA A 25 10.96 14.49 -1.00
C ALA A 25 10.25 14.42 0.38
N ASN A 26 10.57 15.36 1.26
CA ASN A 26 10.11 15.42 2.66
C ASN A 26 8.65 15.89 2.85
N ASN A 27 7.79 15.70 1.86
CA ASN A 27 6.37 16.11 1.91
C ASN A 27 5.41 15.00 1.48
N LYS A 28 5.94 13.84 1.09
CA LYS A 28 5.16 12.66 0.72
C LYS A 28 5.83 11.42 1.30
N SER A 29 5.01 10.44 1.66
CA SER A 29 5.52 9.11 1.97
C SER A 29 6.32 8.55 0.79
N GLN A 30 7.37 7.80 1.10
CA GLN A 30 8.31 7.28 0.12
C GLN A 30 8.33 5.75 0.16
N TRP A 31 8.29 5.13 -1.01
CA TRP A 31 8.53 3.70 -1.17
C TRP A 31 9.98 3.38 -0.81
N THR A 32 10.18 2.35 0.01
CA THR A 32 11.51 1.77 0.29
C THR A 32 11.74 0.48 -0.49
N ILE A 33 10.66 -0.17 -0.92
CA ILE A 33 10.69 -1.36 -1.79
C ILE A 33 10.95 -0.96 -3.24
N THR A 34 11.44 -1.90 -4.05
CA THR A 34 11.67 -1.70 -5.49
C THR A 34 10.37 -1.42 -6.23
N ALA A 35 10.45 -0.81 -7.42
CA ALA A 35 9.28 -0.57 -8.28
C ALA A 35 8.58 -1.89 -8.66
N MET A 36 9.36 -2.96 -8.85
CA MET A 36 8.82 -4.30 -9.08
C MET A 36 8.02 -4.83 -7.88
N GLN A 37 8.54 -4.66 -6.67
CA GLN A 37 7.81 -5.07 -5.44
C GLN A 37 6.56 -4.22 -5.20
N GLU A 38 6.60 -2.92 -5.52
CA GLU A 38 5.41 -2.05 -5.49
C GLU A 38 4.33 -2.56 -6.46
N PHE A 39 4.71 -2.87 -7.71
CA PHE A 39 3.77 -3.43 -8.68
C PHE A 39 3.24 -4.79 -8.21
N GLU A 40 4.05 -5.62 -7.57
CA GLU A 40 3.59 -6.89 -7.01
C GLU A 40 2.54 -6.68 -5.90
N CYS A 41 2.71 -5.65 -5.06
CA CYS A 41 1.68 -5.25 -4.09
C CYS A 41 0.38 -4.84 -4.79
N PHE A 42 0.47 -4.10 -5.89
CA PHE A 42 -0.68 -3.69 -6.70
C PHE A 42 -1.36 -4.89 -7.38
N ARG A 43 -0.58 -5.77 -8.00
CA ARG A 43 -1.06 -6.99 -8.65
C ARG A 43 -1.82 -7.86 -7.66
N ARG A 44 -1.25 -8.08 -6.46
CA ARG A 44 -1.90 -8.85 -5.40
C ARG A 44 -3.19 -8.18 -4.91
N CYS A 45 -3.18 -6.85 -4.77
CA CYS A 45 -4.38 -6.07 -4.43
C CYS A 45 -5.53 -6.36 -5.42
N LEU A 46 -5.23 -6.41 -6.73
CA LEU A 46 -6.22 -6.79 -7.75
C LEU A 46 -6.65 -8.26 -7.65
N THR A 47 -5.71 -9.20 -7.55
CA THR A 47 -6.03 -10.64 -7.57
C THR A 47 -6.81 -11.09 -6.34
N GLU A 48 -6.52 -10.52 -5.18
CA GLU A 48 -7.20 -10.82 -3.92
C GLU A 48 -8.48 -9.97 -3.72
N ASN A 49 -8.81 -9.14 -4.71
CA ASN A 49 -9.92 -8.20 -4.67
C ASN A 49 -9.87 -7.30 -3.43
N TRP A 50 -8.68 -6.77 -3.08
CA TRP A 50 -8.50 -5.80 -1.98
C TRP A 50 -8.82 -4.37 -2.43
N ILE A 51 -9.93 -4.24 -3.15
CA ILE A 51 -10.34 -3.03 -3.87
C ILE A 51 -11.79 -2.73 -3.55
N LYS A 52 -12.09 -1.44 -3.45
CA LYS A 52 -13.43 -0.89 -3.39
C LYS A 52 -13.49 0.31 -4.33
N GLU A 53 -14.41 0.26 -5.29
CA GLU A 53 -14.51 1.23 -6.38
C GLU A 53 -13.15 1.37 -7.10
N GLN A 54 -12.56 2.56 -7.11
CA GLN A 54 -11.26 2.84 -7.73
C GLN A 54 -10.16 3.04 -6.68
N ILE A 55 -10.31 2.46 -5.49
CA ILE A 55 -9.31 2.52 -4.42
C ILE A 55 -8.95 1.10 -3.99
N GLY A 56 -7.66 0.80 -3.96
CA GLY A 56 -7.11 -0.46 -3.51
C GLY A 56 -6.18 -0.29 -2.32
N TRP A 57 -6.04 -1.34 -1.51
CA TRP A 57 -5.06 -1.39 -0.44
C TRP A 57 -4.18 -2.63 -0.60
N GLY A 58 -2.87 -2.43 -0.48
CA GLY A 58 -1.88 -3.49 -0.65
C GLY A 58 -0.96 -3.65 0.53
N LEU A 59 -0.33 -4.81 0.57
CA LEU A 59 0.63 -5.22 1.59
C LEU A 59 1.84 -5.81 0.88
N HIS A 60 3.02 -5.58 1.47
CA HIS A 60 4.25 -6.23 1.06
C HIS A 60 4.53 -7.42 1.99
N PHE A 61 4.91 -8.56 1.43
CA PHE A 61 5.18 -9.77 2.18
C PHE A 61 6.62 -10.23 1.94
N SER A 62 7.23 -10.79 2.98
CA SER A 62 8.47 -11.55 2.86
C SER A 62 8.22 -12.94 2.27
N ASP A 63 9.29 -13.66 1.97
CA ASP A 63 9.24 -15.05 1.50
C ASP A 63 8.59 -16.00 2.53
N THR A 64 8.60 -15.64 3.82
CA THR A 64 7.93 -16.41 4.89
C THR A 64 6.48 -15.98 5.12
N SER A 65 5.88 -15.24 4.17
CA SER A 65 4.50 -14.74 4.22
C SER A 65 4.20 -13.80 5.40
N SER A 66 5.23 -13.20 6.01
CA SER A 66 5.04 -12.14 7.00
C SER A 66 4.93 -10.77 6.32
N VAL A 67 4.02 -9.92 6.79
CA VAL A 67 3.91 -8.53 6.30
C VAL A 67 5.18 -7.77 6.66
N GLN A 68 5.71 -7.02 5.70
CA GLN A 68 6.91 -6.19 5.83
C GLN A 68 6.57 -4.72 5.56
N TYR A 69 7.38 -3.80 6.09
CA TYR A 69 7.23 -2.40 5.73
C TYR A 69 7.55 -2.21 4.24
N LEU A 70 6.81 -1.33 3.59
CA LEU A 70 6.91 -1.02 2.16
C LEU A 70 7.40 0.39 1.88
N GLY A 71 7.43 1.24 2.91
CA GLY A 71 7.85 2.61 2.78
C GLY A 71 8.02 3.30 4.11
N ILE A 72 8.21 4.61 4.02
CA ILE A 72 8.37 5.52 5.15
C ILE A 72 7.42 6.71 5.02
N ASP A 73 7.08 7.31 6.17
CA ASP A 73 6.28 8.53 6.21
C ASP A 73 7.01 9.73 5.57
N GLN A 74 6.30 10.84 5.42
CA GLN A 74 6.84 12.05 4.78
C GLN A 74 8.07 12.65 5.47
N ASN A 75 8.28 12.32 6.75
CA ASN A 75 9.45 12.79 7.51
C ASN A 75 10.57 11.75 7.57
N GLY A 76 10.36 10.54 7.02
CA GLY A 76 11.32 9.44 7.09
C GLY A 76 11.52 8.86 8.51
N THR A 77 10.60 9.12 9.42
CA THR A 77 10.68 8.76 10.84
C THR A 77 9.96 7.47 11.18
N LYS A 78 9.01 7.04 10.35
CA LYS A 78 8.12 5.93 10.63
C LYS A 78 8.00 4.99 9.44
N GLN A 79 8.13 3.69 9.71
CA GLN A 79 7.87 2.63 8.75
C GLN A 79 6.37 2.48 8.48
N LEU A 80 6.02 2.36 7.20
CA LEU A 80 4.66 2.19 6.70
C LEU A 80 4.51 0.81 6.05
N PHE A 81 3.43 0.11 6.38
CA PHE A 81 3.20 -1.29 6.03
C PHE A 81 2.06 -1.50 5.05
N ILE A 82 1.23 -0.47 4.84
CA ILE A 82 0.07 -0.53 3.96
C ILE A 82 0.28 0.47 2.84
N ALA A 83 -0.05 0.06 1.63
CA ALA A 83 -0.10 0.91 0.46
C ALA A 83 -1.55 1.24 0.12
N LYS A 84 -1.79 2.45 -0.39
CA LYS A 84 -3.05 2.81 -1.04
C LYS A 84 -2.78 2.98 -2.53
N PHE A 85 -3.67 2.42 -3.34
CA PHE A 85 -3.66 2.51 -4.79
C PHE A 85 -4.89 3.27 -5.24
N VAL A 86 -4.71 4.26 -6.10
CA VAL A 86 -5.79 5.11 -6.61
C VAL A 86 -5.88 4.91 -8.11
N GLY A 87 -7.07 4.48 -8.54
CA GLY A 87 -7.43 4.30 -9.94
C GLY A 87 -7.76 5.61 -10.64
N GLY A 88 -7.89 5.54 -11.95
CA GLY A 88 -8.11 6.68 -12.85
C GLY A 88 -7.69 6.29 -14.26
N GLN A 89 -7.16 7.23 -15.03
CA GLN A 89 -6.57 6.92 -16.35
C GLN A 89 -5.39 5.95 -16.22
N ASN A 90 -4.57 6.12 -15.17
CA ASN A 90 -3.51 5.20 -14.78
C ASN A 90 -3.56 5.02 -13.27
N TRP A 91 -3.51 3.78 -12.81
CA TRP A 91 -3.37 3.47 -11.40
C TRP A 91 -1.97 3.83 -10.93
N HIS A 92 -1.88 4.31 -9.70
CA HIS A 92 -0.62 4.51 -8.99
C HIS A 92 -0.86 4.31 -7.50
N GLY A 93 0.20 4.18 -6.71
CA GLY A 93 0.08 4.03 -5.27
C GLY A 93 1.14 4.77 -4.47
N TYR A 94 0.93 4.74 -3.17
CA TYR A 94 1.83 5.29 -2.17
C TYR A 94 1.70 4.57 -0.83
N PRO A 95 2.77 4.51 -0.02
CA PRO A 95 2.69 4.07 1.37
C PRO A 95 1.78 5.00 2.17
N ILE A 96 0.96 4.47 3.06
CA ILE A 96 0.02 5.28 3.85
C ILE A 96 0.27 5.21 5.35
N ASP A 97 -0.02 6.33 6.02
CA ASP A 97 -0.05 6.41 7.47
C ASP A 97 -1.50 6.54 7.97
N TYR A 98 -2.13 5.39 8.18
CA TYR A 98 -3.49 5.28 8.70
C TYR A 98 -3.67 5.89 10.10
N GLN A 99 -2.59 6.19 10.83
CA GLN A 99 -2.67 6.83 12.16
C GLN A 99 -2.78 8.35 12.05
N ARG A 100 -2.29 8.92 10.95
CA ARG A 100 -2.30 10.37 10.72
C ARG A 100 -3.51 10.82 9.90
N CYS A 101 -3.95 10.00 8.96
CA CYS A 101 -5.04 10.33 8.04
C CYS A 101 -6.12 9.25 8.09
N THR A 102 -7.34 9.63 8.48
CA THR A 102 -8.47 8.69 8.52
C THR A 102 -8.88 8.21 7.14
N ASP A 103 -8.69 9.02 6.11
CA ASP A 103 -9.02 8.67 4.71
C ASP A 103 -8.06 7.62 4.13
N ASP A 104 -6.97 7.35 4.83
CA ASP A 104 -6.03 6.29 4.48
C ASP A 104 -6.37 4.96 5.17
N ILE A 105 -7.26 4.93 6.16
CA ILE A 105 -7.70 3.67 6.79
C ILE A 105 -8.35 2.79 5.72
N PRO A 106 -7.91 1.51 5.55
CA PRO A 106 -8.55 0.61 4.60
C PRO A 106 -10.02 0.41 4.89
N ASP A 107 -10.83 0.28 3.83
CA ASP A 107 -12.26 0.05 3.98
C ASP A 107 -12.52 -1.23 4.81
N THR A 108 -13.63 -1.23 5.56
CA THR A 108 -13.99 -2.32 6.46
C THR A 108 -14.10 -3.66 5.73
N GLU A 109 -14.57 -3.66 4.48
CA GLU A 109 -14.63 -4.87 3.66
C GLU A 109 -13.24 -5.46 3.39
N ILE A 110 -12.23 -4.59 3.21
CA ILE A 110 -10.85 -5.01 2.94
C ILE A 110 -10.19 -5.51 4.22
N LEU A 111 -10.42 -4.82 5.35
CA LEU A 111 -9.94 -5.28 6.66
C LEU A 111 -10.53 -6.64 7.04
N ASN A 112 -11.81 -6.90 6.72
CA ASN A 112 -12.44 -8.20 6.91
C ASN A 112 -11.82 -9.27 6.03
N LYS A 113 -11.44 -8.95 4.78
CA LYS A 113 -10.70 -9.89 3.92
C LYS A 113 -9.34 -10.25 4.54
N TRP A 114 -8.59 -9.28 5.05
CA TRP A 114 -7.32 -9.55 5.72
C TRP A 114 -7.47 -10.37 7.00
N LEU A 115 -8.55 -10.14 7.75
CA LEU A 115 -8.90 -10.94 8.92
C LEU A 115 -9.20 -12.41 8.53
N ASN A 116 -10.04 -12.62 7.52
CA ASN A 116 -10.46 -13.94 7.07
C ASN A 116 -9.28 -14.73 6.47
N LEU A 117 -8.36 -14.05 5.79
CA LEU A 117 -7.11 -14.62 5.29
C LEU A 117 -6.05 -14.83 6.38
N SER A 118 -6.35 -14.50 7.65
CA SER A 118 -5.42 -14.58 8.78
C SER A 118 -4.12 -13.80 8.57
N ILE A 119 -4.14 -12.76 7.74
CA ILE A 119 -2.99 -11.87 7.52
C ILE A 119 -2.71 -11.05 8.79
N PHE A 120 -3.78 -10.58 9.43
CA PHE A 120 -3.71 -9.87 10.69
C PHE A 120 -4.70 -10.47 11.70
N PRO A 121 -4.30 -10.62 12.98
CA PRO A 121 -5.23 -11.03 14.02
C PRO A 121 -6.26 -9.92 14.31
N PRO A 122 -7.42 -10.26 14.92
CA PRO A 122 -8.48 -9.31 15.24
C PRO A 122 -7.99 -8.05 15.97
N THR A 123 -6.99 -8.19 16.85
CA THR A 123 -6.42 -7.09 17.62
C THR A 123 -5.72 -6.05 16.75
N LYS A 124 -4.98 -6.48 15.70
CA LYS A 124 -4.34 -5.58 14.74
C LYS A 124 -5.38 -4.91 13.85
N ILE A 125 -6.37 -5.66 13.36
CA ILE A 125 -7.48 -5.12 12.55
C ILE A 125 -8.22 -4.01 13.31
N ARG A 126 -8.56 -4.25 14.58
CA ARG A 126 -9.21 -3.24 15.44
C ARG A 126 -8.37 -1.97 15.57
N LYS A 127 -7.04 -2.10 15.71
CA LYS A 127 -6.14 -0.95 15.83
C LYS A 127 -6.06 -0.17 14.53
N ILE A 128 -5.91 -0.84 13.38
CA ILE A 128 -5.92 -0.19 12.06
C ILE A 128 -7.23 0.58 11.86
N THR A 129 -8.38 -0.06 12.13
CA THR A 129 -9.72 0.55 12.01
C THR A 129 -9.86 1.85 12.81
N LYS A 130 -9.19 1.94 13.96
CA LYS A 130 -9.25 3.10 14.87
C LYS A 130 -8.13 4.11 14.65
N GLY A 131 -7.27 3.93 13.64
CA GLY A 131 -6.10 4.79 13.46
C GLY A 131 -5.06 4.67 14.59
N GLN A 132 -5.06 3.55 15.33
CA GLN A 132 -4.22 3.39 16.52
C GLN A 132 -2.85 2.78 16.21
N PRO A 133 -1.79 3.14 16.97
CA PRO A 133 -0.48 2.52 16.86
C PRO A 133 -0.51 0.99 16.97
N CYS A 134 0.05 0.34 15.96
CA CYS A 134 0.17 -1.10 15.87
C CYS A 134 1.51 -1.49 15.28
N SER A 135 2.17 -2.49 15.87
CA SER A 135 3.26 -3.22 15.21
C SER A 135 2.62 -4.17 14.22
N LEU A 136 2.71 -3.82 12.93
CA LEU A 136 2.17 -4.62 11.83
C LEU A 136 3.16 -5.69 11.41
#